data_AF-A0A4R5K6W6-F1
#
_entry.id   AF-A0A4R5K6W6-F1
#
_cell.length_a   1.000
_cell.length_b   1.000
_cell.length_c   1.000
_cell.angle_alpha   90.00
_cell.angle_beta   90.00
_cell.angle_gamma   90.00
#
_symmetry.space_group_name_H-M   'P 1'
#
loop_
_entity.id
_entity.type
_entity.pdbx_description
1 polymer ?
#
loop_
_entity_poly.entity_id
_entity_poly.type
_entity_poly.pdbx_seq_one_letter_code
_entity_poly.pdbx_strand_id
1 'polypeptide(L)'
;MEGKVSGGQTTGRQVLDFLESVPGLHRDGPMWRDFGRRFEKHFPELERLFRSLYGEREDWTEHLASLVAACALSWQDRPADLKDLDARREADPDWFQAQGMLGGVCYVDRYAG
;
A
#
# COMPACT_ATOMS: atom_id res chain seq x y z
N MET A 1 0.01 -1.97 35.65
CA MET A 1 -0.93 -2.84 34.90
C MET A 1 -0.50 -2.84 33.45
N GLU A 2 0.62 -3.53 33.23
CA GLU A 2 1.28 -3.73 31.96
C GLU A 2 0.46 -4.54 30.94
N GLY A 3 0.66 -4.20 29.67
CA GLY A 3 0.97 -5.21 28.65
C GLY A 3 -0.18 -5.73 27.78
N LYS A 4 -0.40 -5.10 26.62
CA LYS A 4 -0.81 -5.78 25.38
C LYS A 4 -0.38 -4.97 24.14
N VAL A 5 0.92 -4.88 23.91
CA VAL A 5 1.49 -4.48 22.61
C VAL A 5 2.26 -5.67 22.06
N SER A 6 1.53 -6.70 21.61
CA SER A 6 2.12 -7.87 20.93
C SER A 6 1.30 -8.34 19.73
N GLY A 7 0.15 -7.73 19.42
CA GLY A 7 -0.70 -8.13 18.30
C GLY A 7 -0.16 -7.75 16.90
N GLY A 8 0.62 -6.67 16.80
CA GLY A 8 1.10 -6.15 15.51
C GLY A 8 2.15 -7.04 14.84
N GLN A 9 3.07 -7.61 15.61
CA GLN A 9 4.12 -8.51 15.10
C GLN A 9 3.50 -9.82 14.53
N THR A 10 2.49 -10.35 15.21
CA THR A 10 1.76 -11.56 14.74
C THR A 10 0.94 -11.27 13.49
N THR A 11 0.24 -10.14 13.45
CA THR A 11 -0.60 -9.78 12.30
C THR A 11 0.26 -9.57 11.05
N GLY A 12 1.38 -8.85 11.16
CA GLY A 12 2.31 -8.68 10.06
C GLY A 12 2.85 -10.01 9.52
N ARG A 13 3.18 -10.96 10.41
CA ARG A 13 3.64 -12.29 9.99
C ARG A 13 2.56 -13.07 9.27
N GLN A 14 1.32 -13.08 9.76
CA GLN A 14 0.19 -13.74 9.10
C GLN A 14 -0.07 -13.18 7.70
N VAL A 15 0.05 -11.85 7.54
CA VAL A 15 -0.07 -11.21 6.23
C VAL A 15 1.07 -11.64 5.30
N LEU A 16 2.31 -11.67 5.78
CA LEU A 16 3.45 -12.14 4.97
C LEU A 16 3.31 -13.61 4.57
N ASP A 17 2.90 -14.48 5.49
CA ASP A 17 2.63 -15.90 5.21
C ASP A 17 1.49 -16.03 4.18
N PHE A 18 0.44 -15.22 4.29
CA PHE A 18 -0.62 -15.19 3.28
C PHE A 18 -0.08 -14.75 1.92
N LEU A 19 0.78 -13.72 1.86
CA LEU A 19 1.41 -13.29 0.62
C LEU A 19 2.25 -14.38 -0.03
N GLU A 20 2.83 -15.33 0.71
CA GLU A 20 3.54 -16.49 0.13
C GLU A 20 2.60 -17.41 -0.65
N SER A 21 1.32 -17.49 -0.25
CA SER A 21 0.31 -18.34 -0.90
C SER A 21 -0.37 -17.73 -2.13
N VAL A 22 -0.16 -16.42 -2.40
CA VAL A 22 -0.86 -15.70 -3.48
C VAL A 22 -0.37 -16.16 -4.88
N PRO A 23 -1.23 -16.71 -5.75
CA PRO A 23 -0.81 -17.10 -7.09
C PRO A 23 -0.47 -15.87 -7.95
N GLY A 24 0.52 -16.01 -8.85
CA GLY A 24 0.88 -14.96 -9.82
C GLY A 24 1.71 -13.80 -9.26
N LEU A 25 1.99 -13.77 -7.95
CA LEU A 25 2.85 -12.76 -7.34
C LEU A 25 4.34 -13.15 -7.50
N HIS A 26 5.14 -12.27 -8.07
CA HIS A 26 6.60 -12.38 -8.17
C HIS A 26 7.24 -11.72 -6.95
N ARG A 27 7.99 -12.52 -6.18
CA ARG A 27 8.54 -12.13 -4.87
C ARG A 27 10.05 -11.98 -4.89
N ASP A 28 10.57 -11.72 -6.07
CA ASP A 28 11.97 -11.62 -6.37
C ASP A 28 12.28 -10.32 -7.13
N GLY A 29 13.56 -9.97 -7.17
CA GLY A 29 14.02 -8.79 -7.89
C GLY A 29 13.75 -7.45 -7.19
N PRO A 30 14.06 -6.34 -7.87
CA PRO A 30 13.99 -4.99 -7.31
C PRO A 30 12.55 -4.55 -6.98
N MET A 31 11.59 -4.97 -7.80
CA MET A 31 10.16 -4.62 -7.65
C MET A 31 9.62 -5.07 -6.29
N TRP A 32 9.92 -6.32 -5.92
CA TRP A 32 9.49 -6.89 -4.65
C TRP A 32 10.18 -6.22 -3.45
N ARG A 33 11.47 -5.87 -3.58
CA ARG A 33 12.19 -5.13 -2.54
C ARG A 33 11.62 -3.74 -2.31
N ASP A 34 11.19 -3.06 -3.37
CA ASP A 34 10.53 -1.75 -3.25
C ASP A 34 9.17 -1.87 -2.55
N PHE A 35 8.39 -2.89 -2.89
CA PHE A 35 7.15 -3.19 -2.19
C PHE A 35 7.41 -3.49 -0.71
N GLY A 36 8.38 -4.36 -0.40
CA GLY A 36 8.76 -4.71 0.96
C GLY A 36 9.15 -3.50 1.80
N ARG A 37 9.98 -2.60 1.26
CA ARG A 37 10.36 -1.35 1.94
C ARG A 37 9.16 -0.45 2.25
N ARG A 38 8.22 -0.32 1.29
CA ARG A 38 6.99 0.46 1.49
C ARG A 38 6.05 -0.21 2.48
N PHE A 39 5.93 -1.54 2.41
CA PHE A 39 5.15 -2.33 3.34
C PHE A 39 5.66 -2.15 4.77
N GLU A 40 6.95 -2.34 5.03
CA GLU A 40 7.55 -2.13 6.36
C GLU A 40 7.29 -0.72 6.90
N LYS A 41 7.36 0.30 6.05
CA LYS A 41 7.12 1.70 6.43
C LYS A 41 5.66 2.01 6.74
N HIS A 42 4.73 1.49 5.94
CA HIS A 42 3.31 1.92 5.95
C HIS A 42 2.35 0.93 6.61
N PHE A 43 2.73 -0.35 6.72
CA PHE A 43 1.87 -1.39 7.27
C PHE A 43 1.42 -1.15 8.72
N PRO A 44 2.27 -0.67 9.66
CA PRO A 44 1.82 -0.45 11.04
C PRO A 44 0.65 0.55 11.13
N GLU A 45 0.69 1.60 10.30
CA GLU A 45 -0.39 2.60 10.26
C GLU A 45 -1.63 2.05 9.56
N LEU A 46 -1.45 1.32 8.45
CA LEU A 46 -2.54 0.63 7.76
C LEU A 46 -3.26 -0.34 8.71
N GLU A 47 -2.53 -1.21 9.41
CA GLU A 47 -3.08 -2.16 10.37
C GLU A 47 -3.85 -1.44 11.49
N ARG A 48 -3.27 -0.38 12.06
CA ARG A 48 -3.90 0.41 13.13
C ARG A 48 -5.22 1.01 12.67
N LEU A 49 -5.23 1.66 11.51
CA LEU A 49 -6.43 2.26 10.93
C LEU A 49 -7.47 1.19 10.56
N PHE A 50 -7.04 0.12 9.91
CA PHE A 50 -7.94 -0.96 9.49
C PHE A 50 -8.59 -1.65 10.68
N ARG A 51 -7.81 -1.98 11.72
CA ARG A 51 -8.32 -2.54 12.98
C ARG A 51 -9.28 -1.59 13.68
N SER A 52 -9.04 -0.27 13.63
CA SER A 52 -9.95 0.71 14.25
C SER A 52 -11.36 0.70 13.63
N LEU A 53 -11.47 0.28 12.36
CA LEU A 53 -12.74 0.23 11.64
C LEU A 53 -13.37 -1.17 11.69
N TYR A 54 -12.56 -2.22 11.62
CA TYR A 54 -13.04 -3.58 11.38
C TYR A 54 -12.62 -4.61 12.44
N GLY A 55 -11.86 -4.21 13.47
CA GLY A 55 -11.25 -5.11 14.45
C GLY A 55 -12.23 -5.86 15.37
N GLU A 56 -13.52 -5.51 15.35
CA GLU A 56 -14.56 -6.27 16.05
C GLU A 56 -15.02 -7.52 15.29
N ARG A 57 -14.75 -7.60 13.98
CA ARG A 57 -15.07 -8.79 13.18
C ARG A 57 -14.02 -9.86 13.43
N GLU A 58 -14.41 -11.12 13.43
CA GLU A 58 -13.47 -12.24 13.62
C GLU A 58 -12.52 -12.42 12.42
N ASP A 59 -12.96 -12.04 11.21
CA ASP A 59 -12.25 -12.21 9.92
C ASP A 59 -11.45 -10.99 9.45
N TRP A 60 -11.25 -10.01 10.32
CA TRP A 60 -10.62 -8.73 9.95
C TRP A 60 -9.18 -8.91 9.47
N THR A 61 -8.45 -9.90 10.02
CA THR A 61 -7.07 -10.22 9.65
C THR A 61 -6.97 -10.79 8.24
N GLU A 62 -7.90 -11.65 7.84
CA GLU A 62 -8.00 -12.27 6.52
C GLU A 62 -8.31 -11.23 5.45
N HIS A 63 -9.20 -10.28 5.78
CA HIS A 63 -9.48 -9.15 4.90
C HIS A 63 -8.30 -8.19 4.77
N LEU A 64 -7.56 -7.93 5.86
CA LEU A 64 -6.32 -7.14 5.79
C LEU A 64 -5.27 -7.84 4.92
N ALA A 65 -5.10 -9.15 5.07
CA ALA A 65 -4.16 -9.93 4.26
C ALA A 65 -4.55 -9.91 2.77
N SER A 66 -5.85 -10.06 2.47
CA SER A 66 -6.39 -9.95 1.11
C SER A 66 -6.18 -8.56 0.49
N LEU A 67 -6.34 -7.50 1.28
CA LEU A 67 -6.06 -6.12 0.86
C LEU A 67 -4.57 -5.96 0.50
N VAL A 68 -3.67 -6.42 1.37
CA VAL A 68 -2.22 -6.32 1.11
C VAL A 68 -1.83 -7.14 -0.12
N ALA A 69 -2.43 -8.31 -0.34
CA ALA A 69 -2.22 -9.10 -1.55
C ALA A 69 -2.66 -8.35 -2.81
N ALA A 70 -3.82 -7.70 -2.79
CA ALA A 70 -4.28 -6.86 -3.89
C ALA A 70 -3.32 -5.68 -4.15
N CYS A 71 -2.78 -5.06 -3.10
CA CYS A 71 -1.75 -4.02 -3.24
C CYS A 71 -0.46 -4.56 -3.88
N ALA A 72 -0.01 -5.76 -3.48
CA ALA A 72 1.19 -6.38 -4.02
C ALA A 72 1.05 -6.71 -5.52
N LEU A 73 -0.09 -7.30 -5.91
CA LEU A 73 -0.41 -7.58 -7.32
C LEU A 73 -0.53 -6.29 -8.14
N SER A 74 -1.24 -5.29 -7.62
CA SER A 74 -1.34 -3.98 -8.28
C SER A 74 0.01 -3.30 -8.45
N TRP A 75 0.92 -3.42 -7.47
CA TRP A 75 2.29 -2.94 -7.59
C TRP A 75 3.07 -3.71 -8.66
N GLN A 76 2.95 -5.03 -8.71
CA GLN A 76 3.59 -5.83 -9.75
C GLN A 76 3.19 -5.36 -11.15
N ASP A 77 1.89 -5.21 -11.40
CA ASP A 77 1.33 -4.89 -12.71
C ASP A 77 1.50 -3.40 -13.10
N ARG A 78 1.88 -2.55 -12.14
CA ARG A 78 2.02 -1.11 -12.37
C ARG A 78 3.12 -0.80 -13.42
N PRO A 79 2.83 0.01 -14.45
CA PRO A 79 3.81 0.44 -15.46
C PRO A 79 5.09 1.05 -14.88
N ALA A 80 6.22 0.84 -15.55
CA ALA A 80 7.54 1.26 -15.06
C ALA A 80 7.69 2.79 -14.92
N ASP A 81 7.13 3.55 -15.86
CA ASP A 81 7.10 5.02 -15.83
C ASP A 81 6.34 5.57 -14.61
N LEU A 82 5.25 4.91 -14.20
CA LEU A 82 4.51 5.27 -12.99
C LEU A 82 5.28 4.90 -11.72
N LYS A 83 6.09 3.85 -11.74
CA LYS A 83 6.97 3.48 -10.61
C LYS A 83 8.12 4.48 -10.45
N ASP A 84 8.69 4.93 -11.57
CA ASP A 84 9.68 6.01 -11.57
C ASP A 84 9.08 7.32 -11.03
N LEU A 85 7.84 7.63 -11.42
CA LEU A 85 7.12 8.78 -10.89
C LEU A 85 6.89 8.66 -9.38
N ASP A 86 6.51 7.47 -8.89
CA ASP A 86 6.35 7.24 -7.46
C ASP A 86 7.67 7.48 -6.71
N ALA A 87 8.80 6.98 -7.23
CA ALA A 87 10.12 7.18 -6.61
C ALA A 87 10.52 8.67 -6.55
N ARG A 88 10.23 9.44 -7.60
CA ARG A 88 10.48 10.90 -7.62
C ARG A 88 9.64 11.64 -6.59
N ARG A 89 8.35 11.30 -6.47
CA ARG A 89 7.42 11.92 -5.52
C ARG A 89 7.68 11.50 -4.08
N GLU A 90 8.19 10.29 -3.85
CA GLU A 90 8.64 9.88 -2.51
C GLU A 90 9.89 10.63 -2.06
N ALA A 91 10.77 11.01 -2.99
CA ALA A 91 11.96 11.81 -2.72
C ALA A 91 11.65 13.31 -2.53
N ASP A 92 10.55 13.80 -3.12
CA ASP A 92 10.07 15.19 -2.99
C ASP A 92 8.60 15.21 -2.54
N PRO A 93 8.33 15.11 -1.22
CA PRO A 93 6.96 15.01 -0.70
C PRO A 93 6.09 16.23 -1.00
N ASP A 94 6.68 17.42 -1.14
CA ASP A 94 5.97 18.69 -1.32
C ASP A 94 5.87 19.11 -2.80
N TRP A 95 6.15 18.19 -3.74
CA TRP A 95 6.15 18.46 -5.19
C TRP A 95 4.87 19.16 -5.69
N PHE A 96 3.72 18.84 -5.09
CA PHE A 96 2.41 19.40 -5.47
C PHE A 96 2.19 20.83 -4.96
N GLN A 97 3.04 21.30 -4.04
CA GLN A 97 3.02 22.67 -3.51
C GLN A 97 3.98 23.61 -4.27
N ALA A 98 4.77 23.08 -5.21
CA ALA A 98 5.70 23.89 -5.97
C ALA A 98 4.96 24.99 -6.75
N GLN A 99 5.48 26.22 -6.72
CA GLN A 99 4.87 27.39 -7.40
C GLN A 99 4.65 27.22 -8.91
N GLY A 100 5.34 26.26 -9.55
CA GLY A 100 5.16 25.91 -10.95
C GLY A 100 3.96 24.99 -11.22
N MET A 101 3.30 24.48 -10.19
CA MET A 101 2.11 23.63 -10.32
C MET A 101 0.86 24.50 -10.58
N LEU A 102 0.32 24.42 -11.79
CA LEU A 102 -0.96 25.00 -12.16
C LEU A 102 -1.95 23.90 -12.51
N GLY A 103 -3.07 23.85 -11.78
CA GLY A 103 -4.15 22.89 -12.01
C GLY A 103 -5.28 23.49 -12.84
N GLY A 104 -5.85 22.70 -13.76
CA GLY A 104 -7.11 22.99 -14.44
C GLY A 104 -8.12 21.87 -14.19
N VAL A 105 -9.40 22.22 -14.07
CA VAL A 105 -10.50 21.26 -13.94
C VAL A 105 -11.46 21.41 -15.11
N CYS A 106 -11.82 20.31 -15.75
CA CYS A 106 -12.77 20.28 -16.84
C CYS A 106 -13.56 18.98 -16.84
N TYR A 107 -14.78 19.02 -17.37
CA TYR A 107 -15.60 17.83 -17.59
C TYR A 107 -15.21 17.20 -18.93
N VAL A 108 -14.96 15.89 -18.95
CA VAL A 108 -14.51 15.18 -20.17
C VAL A 108 -15.51 15.40 -21.32
N ASP A 109 -16.81 15.22 -21.03
CA ASP A 109 -17.92 15.38 -21.99
C ASP A 109 -18.04 16.81 -22.53
N ARG A 110 -17.81 17.81 -21.69
CA ARG A 110 -17.97 19.22 -22.09
C ARG A 110 -16.72 19.86 -22.65
N TYR A 111 -15.55 19.29 -22.37
CA TYR A 111 -14.28 19.85 -22.78
C TYR A 111 -13.79 19.21 -24.08
N ALA A 112 -13.98 17.90 -24.25
CA ALA A 112 -13.42 17.17 -25.38
C ALA A 112 -14.22 15.93 -25.85
N GLY A 113 -15.44 15.66 -25.37
CA GLY A 113 -16.36 14.67 -25.97
C GLY A 113 -17.16 13.81 -25.00
#